data_AF-A0A3M3XA16-F1
#
_entry.id   AF-A0A3M3XA16-F1
#
_cell.length_a   1.000
_cell.length_b   1.000
_cell.length_c   1.000
_cell.angle_alpha   90.00
_cell.angle_beta   90.00
_cell.angle_gamma   90.00
#
_symmetry.space_group_name_H-M   'P 1'
#
loop_
_entity.id
_entity.type
_entity.pdbx_description
1 polymer ?
#
loop_
_entity_poly.entity_id
_entity_poly.type
_entity_poly.pdbx_seq_one_letter_code
_entity_poly.pdbx_strand_id
1 'polypeptide(L)'
;MAAVISSTVWMLPSRTNDSTTAGMTLADSKANVMKIVMAFLNTPGKYLIVGTGTPRFGSKALAGQALTDAIGYKDWVLSYVSQFVPVVNIWDGFTEAITVEGLHPNILGADFISSRVVPIITANFEFPGIPLPTDAGDVYSAIRPFGCLNANPLLAGTGGSLPAGVNAAAGSVLADGYKALGSGLAGITTRWFEEPAAYGEARCIELRGKMAAAGGYIYMQPTANVIQTNLAAGDVIEMVSAVEIMGSSRGILAWEAELTITKTVSGASSTFYYRSMDKYQEPFTMPASFAGALETQRSTID
;
A
#
# COMPACT_ATOMS: atom_id res chain seq x y z
N MET A 1 -21.55 8.72 -18.45
CA MET A 1 -20.13 8.66 -18.86
C MET A 1 -19.51 7.53 -18.06
N ALA A 2 -19.08 6.45 -18.72
CA ALA A 2 -18.67 5.22 -18.04
C ALA A 2 -17.42 5.47 -17.18
N ALA A 3 -17.52 5.20 -15.88
CA ALA A 3 -16.38 5.16 -14.99
C ALA A 3 -15.48 4.00 -15.44
N VAL A 4 -14.41 4.32 -16.17
CA VAL A 4 -13.33 3.37 -16.42
C VAL A 4 -12.57 3.24 -15.11
N ILE A 5 -12.86 2.18 -14.37
CA ILE A 5 -11.98 1.70 -13.30
C ILE A 5 -10.75 1.12 -14.01
N SER A 6 -9.81 1.97 -14.45
CA SER A 6 -8.51 1.48 -14.90
C SER A 6 -7.65 1.28 -13.66
N SER A 7 -7.51 0.03 -13.21
CA SER A 7 -6.37 -0.31 -12.37
C SER A 7 -5.10 0.11 -13.11
N THR A 8 -4.27 0.97 -12.52
CA THR A 8 -2.90 1.16 -13.02
C THR A 8 -2.14 -0.13 -12.71
N VAL A 9 -2.01 -1.00 -13.72
CA VAL A 9 -1.27 -2.26 -13.57
C VAL A 9 0.20 -1.97 -13.78
N TRP A 10 0.99 -2.19 -12.75
CA TRP A 10 2.45 -2.15 -12.82
C TRP A 10 2.97 -3.57 -13.02
N MET A 11 3.77 -3.77 -14.06
CA MET A 11 4.51 -5.02 -14.24
C MET A 11 5.97 -4.64 -14.40
N LEU A 12 6.86 -5.27 -13.62
CA LEU A 12 8.30 -5.19 -13.79
C LEU A 12 8.79 -6.52 -14.41
N PRO A 13 8.59 -6.74 -15.72
CA PRO A 13 9.12 -7.94 -16.36
C PRO A 13 10.66 -7.92 -16.25
N SER A 14 11.24 -9.07 -15.94
CA SER A 14 12.69 -9.25 -15.88
C SER A 14 13.11 -10.59 -16.49
N ARG A 15 14.34 -10.63 -17.04
CA ARG A 15 14.93 -11.83 -17.65
C ARG A 15 15.52 -12.80 -16.61
N THR A 16 15.34 -12.56 -15.32
CA THR A 16 16.09 -13.32 -14.31
C THR A 16 15.89 -14.82 -14.53
N ASN A 17 14.66 -15.33 -14.70
CA ASN A 17 14.41 -16.76 -14.93
C ASN A 17 14.65 -17.23 -16.37
N ASP A 18 14.37 -16.41 -17.38
CA ASP A 18 14.67 -16.69 -18.79
C ASP A 18 16.13 -17.10 -19.01
N SER A 19 17.05 -16.55 -18.21
CA SER A 19 18.48 -16.84 -18.27
C SER A 19 18.85 -18.31 -18.01
N THR A 20 17.92 -19.13 -17.51
CA THR A 20 18.10 -20.57 -17.26
C THR A 20 17.00 -21.44 -17.84
N THR A 21 16.03 -20.86 -18.56
CA THR A 21 14.94 -21.61 -19.18
C THR A 21 15.44 -22.32 -20.42
N ALA A 22 15.32 -23.65 -20.47
CA ALA A 22 15.75 -24.45 -21.61
C ALA A 22 15.03 -23.99 -22.90
N GLY A 23 15.80 -23.72 -23.95
CA GLY A 23 15.27 -23.28 -25.25
C GLY A 23 14.90 -21.79 -25.33
N MET A 24 14.99 -21.02 -24.24
CA MET A 24 14.75 -19.57 -24.27
C MET A 24 15.99 -18.82 -24.76
N THR A 25 15.91 -18.16 -25.90
CA THR A 25 17.02 -17.33 -26.42
C THR A 25 16.91 -15.87 -25.96
N LEU A 26 17.99 -15.10 -26.06
CA LEU A 26 17.94 -13.64 -25.88
C LEU A 26 16.93 -12.98 -26.83
N ALA A 27 16.85 -13.46 -28.08
CA ALA A 27 15.92 -12.93 -29.07
C ALA A 27 14.46 -13.15 -28.64
N ASP A 28 14.15 -14.32 -28.07
CA ASP A 28 12.82 -14.63 -27.55
C ASP A 28 12.45 -13.73 -26.38
N SER A 29 13.36 -13.54 -25.41
CA SER A 29 13.15 -12.61 -24.30
C SER A 29 12.86 -11.19 -24.80
N LYS A 30 13.67 -10.68 -25.75
CA LYS A 30 13.47 -9.34 -26.34
C LYS A 30 12.13 -9.23 -27.07
N ALA A 31 11.77 -10.25 -27.86
CA ALA A 31 10.50 -10.28 -28.57
C ALA A 31 9.30 -10.31 -27.61
N ASN A 32 9.37 -11.08 -26.53
CA ASN A 32 8.31 -11.15 -25.52
C ASN A 32 8.15 -9.83 -24.76
N VAL A 33 9.25 -9.17 -24.39
CA VAL A 33 9.20 -7.84 -23.78
C VAL A 33 8.59 -6.82 -24.74
N MET A 34 8.98 -6.81 -26.01
CA MET A 34 8.38 -5.89 -26.98
C MET A 34 6.90 -6.15 -27.24
N LYS A 35 6.44 -7.42 -27.20
CA LYS A 35 5.00 -7.72 -27.25
C LYS A 35 4.26 -7.11 -26.06
N ILE A 36 4.82 -7.16 -24.86
CA ILE A 36 4.25 -6.54 -23.66
C ILE A 36 4.26 -5.01 -23.81
N VAL A 37 5.38 -4.41 -24.22
CA VAL A 37 5.49 -2.97 -24.49
C VAL A 37 4.41 -2.51 -25.46
N MET A 38 4.27 -3.19 -26.60
CA MET A 38 3.26 -2.87 -27.60
C MET A 38 1.83 -3.05 -27.07
N ALA A 39 1.56 -4.09 -26.28
CA ALA A 39 0.25 -4.29 -25.68
C ALA A 39 -0.11 -3.14 -24.71
N PHE A 40 0.83 -2.70 -23.89
CA PHE A 40 0.62 -1.60 -22.95
C PHE A 40 0.47 -0.25 -23.64
N LEU A 41 1.31 0.06 -24.63
CA LEU A 41 1.20 1.30 -25.42
C LEU A 41 -0.15 1.40 -26.16
N ASN A 42 -0.75 0.26 -26.51
CA ASN A 42 -2.07 0.20 -27.16
C ASN A 42 -3.24 0.10 -26.17
N THR A 43 -2.99 0.09 -24.86
CA THR A 43 -4.05 -0.02 -23.84
C THR A 43 -4.15 1.27 -23.02
N PRO A 44 -5.17 2.11 -23.25
CA PRO A 44 -5.35 3.36 -22.50
C PRO A 44 -5.39 3.14 -20.99
N GLY A 45 -4.72 4.02 -20.24
CA GLY A 45 -4.74 4.02 -18.76
C GLY A 45 -3.89 2.92 -18.11
N LYS A 46 -3.05 2.20 -18.87
CA LYS A 46 -2.07 1.24 -18.33
C LYS A 46 -0.67 1.79 -18.52
N TYR A 47 0.19 1.52 -17.55
CA TYR A 47 1.57 1.99 -17.57
C TYR A 47 2.52 0.82 -17.35
N LEU A 48 3.58 0.77 -18.13
CA LEU A 48 4.60 -0.28 -18.04
C LEU A 48 5.91 0.34 -17.60
N ILE A 49 6.58 -0.29 -16.64
CA ILE A 49 7.99 -0.04 -16.34
C ILE A 49 8.76 -1.33 -16.60
N VAL A 50 9.82 -1.30 -17.40
CA VAL A 50 10.63 -2.50 -17.66
C VAL A 50 11.90 -2.50 -16.81
N GLY A 51 12.18 -3.62 -16.15
CA GLY A 51 13.38 -3.79 -15.33
C GLY A 51 14.49 -4.50 -16.10
N THR A 52 15.75 -4.17 -15.77
CA THR A 52 16.91 -4.89 -16.31
C THR A 52 17.01 -6.34 -15.81
N GLY A 53 16.33 -6.68 -14.70
CA GLY A 53 16.60 -7.91 -13.94
C GLY A 53 17.83 -7.76 -13.04
N THR A 54 17.97 -8.70 -12.10
CA THR A 54 19.08 -8.72 -11.14
C THR A 54 20.21 -9.63 -11.64
N PRO A 55 21.49 -9.30 -11.34
CA PRO A 55 22.58 -10.25 -11.46
C PRO A 55 22.37 -11.44 -10.51
N ARG A 56 23.02 -12.56 -10.82
CA ARG A 56 23.02 -13.76 -9.97
C ARG A 56 24.43 -14.04 -9.47
N PHE A 57 24.53 -14.62 -8.27
CA PHE A 57 25.78 -14.81 -7.53
C PHE A 57 25.90 -16.23 -6.96
N GLY A 58 27.07 -16.53 -6.38
CA GLY A 58 27.36 -17.81 -5.76
C GLY A 58 27.05 -19.00 -6.67
N SER A 59 26.35 -20.00 -6.12
CA SER A 59 25.92 -21.19 -6.85
C SER A 59 24.91 -20.93 -7.98
N LYS A 60 24.34 -19.71 -8.05
CA LYS A 60 23.37 -19.29 -9.08
C LYS A 60 23.97 -18.37 -10.14
N ALA A 61 25.27 -18.05 -10.03
CA ALA A 61 25.96 -17.17 -10.96
C ALA A 61 25.83 -17.67 -12.40
N LEU A 62 25.53 -16.74 -13.31
CA LEU A 62 25.51 -17.03 -14.73
C LEU A 62 26.94 -17.05 -15.28
N ALA A 63 27.20 -17.94 -16.23
CA ALA A 63 28.48 -18.03 -16.92
C ALA A 63 28.29 -18.21 -18.44
N GLY A 64 29.34 -17.97 -19.22
CA GLY A 64 29.35 -18.18 -20.66
C GLY A 64 28.26 -17.39 -21.41
N GLN A 65 27.57 -18.07 -22.31
CA GLN A 65 26.51 -17.45 -23.13
C GLN A 65 25.36 -16.90 -22.29
N ALA A 66 24.98 -17.57 -21.19
CA ALA A 66 23.89 -17.12 -20.34
C ALA A 66 24.19 -15.76 -19.68
N LEU A 67 25.43 -15.55 -19.24
CA LEU A 67 25.90 -14.27 -18.71
C LEU A 67 25.96 -13.20 -19.79
N THR A 68 26.51 -13.56 -20.96
CA THR A 68 26.59 -12.66 -22.13
C THR A 68 25.21 -12.17 -22.53
N ASP A 69 24.22 -13.07 -22.57
CA ASP A 69 22.85 -12.71 -22.90
C ASP A 69 22.18 -11.88 -21.80
N ALA A 70 22.51 -12.10 -20.52
CA ALA A 70 21.93 -11.32 -19.43
C ALA A 70 22.41 -9.86 -19.48
N ILE A 71 23.71 -9.66 -19.73
CA ILE A 71 24.29 -8.34 -19.98
C ILE A 71 23.69 -7.72 -21.25
N GLY A 72 23.61 -8.50 -22.34
CA GLY A 72 23.02 -8.05 -23.60
C GLY A 72 21.52 -7.71 -23.53
N TYR A 73 20.79 -8.30 -22.58
CA TYR A 73 19.42 -7.92 -22.25
C TYR A 73 19.40 -6.61 -21.46
N LYS A 74 20.20 -6.51 -20.39
CA LYS A 74 20.33 -5.29 -19.57
C LYS A 74 20.63 -4.08 -20.45
N ASP A 75 21.66 -4.15 -21.27
CA ASP A 75 22.10 -3.03 -22.13
C ASP A 75 21.03 -2.68 -23.16
N TRP A 76 20.32 -3.67 -23.70
CA TRP A 76 19.21 -3.45 -24.62
C TRP A 76 18.00 -2.78 -23.92
N VAL A 77 17.67 -3.15 -22.68
CA VAL A 77 16.63 -2.46 -21.90
C VAL A 77 17.00 -0.98 -21.71
N LEU A 78 18.23 -0.71 -21.30
CA LEU A 78 18.69 0.65 -21.00
C LEU A 78 18.81 1.54 -22.24
N SER A 79 19.21 0.97 -23.39
CA SER A 79 19.45 1.74 -24.62
C SER A 79 18.28 1.78 -25.60
N TYR A 80 17.49 0.71 -25.69
CA TYR A 80 16.42 0.56 -26.68
C TYR A 80 15.04 0.64 -26.07
N VAL A 81 14.75 -0.15 -25.03
CA VAL A 81 13.40 -0.19 -24.42
C VAL A 81 13.04 1.15 -23.77
N SER A 82 14.03 1.84 -23.21
CA SER A 82 13.90 3.19 -22.65
C SER A 82 13.35 4.26 -23.61
N GLN A 83 13.40 4.00 -24.92
CA GLN A 83 12.83 4.88 -25.94
C GLN A 83 11.30 4.79 -26.02
N PHE A 84 10.69 3.74 -25.43
CA PHE A 84 9.26 3.46 -25.54
C PHE A 84 8.53 3.58 -24.21
N VAL A 85 9.15 3.12 -23.12
CA VAL A 85 8.57 3.09 -21.78
C VAL A 85 9.64 3.40 -20.73
N PRO A 86 9.28 3.87 -19.54
CA PRO A 86 10.24 4.03 -18.45
C PRO A 86 10.93 2.70 -18.11
N VAL A 87 12.21 2.77 -17.77
CA VAL A 87 13.01 1.60 -17.40
C VAL A 87 13.68 1.79 -16.06
N VAL A 88 13.90 0.69 -15.34
CA VAL A 88 14.61 0.70 -14.05
C VAL A 88 15.85 -0.18 -14.16
N ASN A 89 17.00 0.42 -13.86
CA ASN A 89 18.26 -0.29 -13.71
C ASN A 89 18.37 -0.85 -12.29
N ILE A 90 17.97 -2.11 -12.13
CA ILE A 90 18.13 -2.87 -10.88
C ILE A 90 19.38 -3.74 -10.89
N TRP A 91 20.15 -3.72 -11.97
CA TRP A 91 21.37 -4.51 -12.12
C TRP A 91 22.58 -3.81 -11.47
N ASP A 92 22.77 -2.53 -11.79
CA ASP A 92 23.99 -1.82 -11.40
C ASP A 92 23.98 -1.42 -9.93
N GLY A 93 24.97 -1.93 -9.19
CA GLY A 93 25.07 -1.77 -7.74
C GLY A 93 24.36 -2.87 -6.94
N PHE A 94 23.71 -3.82 -7.61
CA PHE A 94 23.15 -5.00 -6.95
C PHE A 94 24.29 -6.00 -6.64
N THR A 95 24.36 -6.52 -5.42
CA THR A 95 25.50 -7.34 -4.94
C THR A 95 25.05 -8.65 -4.31
N GLU A 96 25.96 -9.61 -4.13
CA GLU A 96 25.65 -10.89 -3.48
C GLU A 96 25.17 -10.71 -2.03
N ALA A 97 25.73 -9.74 -1.30
CA ALA A 97 25.41 -9.48 0.10
C ALA A 97 23.94 -9.08 0.34
N ILE A 98 23.25 -8.60 -0.70
CA ILE A 98 21.84 -8.21 -0.65
C ILE A 98 20.91 -9.29 -1.22
N THR A 99 21.39 -10.54 -1.30
CA THR A 99 20.60 -11.72 -1.66
C THR A 99 20.48 -12.71 -0.50
N VAL A 100 19.48 -13.60 -0.58
CA VAL A 100 19.33 -14.72 0.36
C VAL A 100 20.27 -15.88 -0.04
N GLU A 101 20.29 -16.23 -1.32
CA GLU A 101 21.07 -17.38 -1.83
C GLU A 101 21.77 -17.12 -3.18
N GLY A 102 22.05 -15.86 -3.50
CA GLY A 102 22.65 -15.46 -4.77
C GLY A 102 21.64 -15.26 -5.91
N LEU A 103 20.33 -15.33 -5.63
CA LEU A 103 19.27 -15.08 -6.62
C LEU A 103 18.14 -14.21 -6.05
N HIS A 104 17.44 -14.66 -5.01
CA HIS A 104 16.33 -13.88 -4.44
C HIS A 104 16.86 -12.71 -3.58
N PRO A 105 16.28 -11.51 -3.69
CA PRO A 105 16.64 -10.39 -2.83
C PRO A 105 16.29 -10.73 -1.37
N ASN A 106 17.20 -10.39 -0.45
CA ASN A 106 16.85 -10.30 0.97
C ASN A 106 16.20 -8.93 1.25
N ILE A 107 15.96 -8.58 2.51
CA ILE A 107 15.32 -7.30 2.84
C ILE A 107 16.09 -6.07 2.33
N LEU A 108 17.43 -6.12 2.34
CA LEU A 108 18.29 -5.06 1.80
C LEU A 108 18.24 -5.04 0.27
N GLY A 109 18.10 -6.21 -0.38
CA GLY A 109 17.90 -6.31 -1.82
C GLY A 109 16.56 -5.75 -2.27
N ALA A 110 15.51 -5.97 -1.47
CA ALA A 110 14.18 -5.41 -1.71
C ALA A 110 14.17 -3.89 -1.55
N ASP A 111 14.84 -3.37 -0.52
CA ASP A 111 15.05 -1.92 -0.32
C ASP A 111 15.84 -1.31 -1.48
N PHE A 112 16.93 -1.95 -1.89
CA PHE A 112 17.71 -1.52 -3.05
C PHE A 112 16.84 -1.44 -4.31
N ILE A 113 16.06 -2.48 -4.63
CA ILE A 113 15.17 -2.48 -5.80
C ILE A 113 14.17 -1.32 -5.69
N SER A 114 13.58 -1.12 -4.52
CA SER A 114 12.63 -0.03 -4.26
C SER A 114 13.27 1.34 -4.48
N SER A 115 14.49 1.55 -4.00
CA SER A 115 15.25 2.80 -4.19
C SER A 115 15.50 3.14 -5.66
N ARG A 116 15.49 2.14 -6.56
CA ARG A 116 15.63 2.34 -8.01
C ARG A 116 14.28 2.57 -8.70
N VAL A 117 13.23 1.89 -8.24
CA VAL A 117 11.89 1.96 -8.85
C VAL A 117 11.17 3.24 -8.47
N VAL A 118 11.17 3.62 -7.18
CA VAL A 118 10.40 4.75 -6.63
C VAL A 118 10.69 6.09 -7.34
N PRO A 119 11.94 6.47 -7.65
CA PRO A 119 12.21 7.71 -8.38
C PRO A 119 11.61 7.72 -9.79
N ILE A 120 11.59 6.59 -10.49
CA ILE A 120 11.01 6.47 -11.83
C ILE A 120 9.48 6.59 -11.74
N ILE A 121 8.85 5.95 -10.76
CA ILE A 121 7.43 6.11 -10.46
C ILE A 121 7.10 7.58 -10.18
N THR A 122 7.87 8.23 -9.31
CA THR A 122 7.66 9.63 -8.93
C THR A 122 7.83 10.59 -10.11
N ALA A 123 8.78 10.33 -11.00
CA ALA A 123 9.07 11.21 -12.14
C ALA A 123 8.07 11.04 -13.31
N ASN A 124 7.49 9.86 -13.49
CA ASN A 124 6.61 9.56 -14.63
C ASN A 124 5.12 9.69 -14.30
N PHE A 125 4.81 9.88 -13.03
CA PHE A 125 3.46 10.08 -12.55
C PHE A 125 3.45 11.38 -11.78
N GLU A 126 2.67 12.34 -12.27
CA GLU A 126 2.12 13.34 -11.36
C GLU A 126 1.24 12.57 -10.37
N PHE A 127 1.83 12.17 -9.25
CA PHE A 127 1.14 12.32 -7.99
C PHE A 127 1.18 13.82 -7.77
N PRO A 128 0.15 14.62 -8.12
CA PRO A 128 0.17 16.04 -7.84
C PRO A 128 0.51 16.23 -6.36
N GLY A 129 1.76 16.63 -6.11
CA GLY A 129 2.30 17.23 -4.89
C GLY A 129 1.97 16.61 -3.54
N ILE A 130 1.56 15.35 -3.43
CA ILE A 130 1.28 14.75 -2.12
C ILE A 130 2.24 13.56 -1.96
N PRO A 131 3.30 13.70 -1.14
CA PRO A 131 4.12 12.57 -0.74
C PRO A 131 3.22 11.44 -0.26
N LEU A 132 3.45 10.23 -0.78
CA LEU A 132 2.90 9.02 -0.16
C LEU A 132 3.35 9.07 1.31
N PRO A 133 2.43 9.05 2.29
CA PRO A 133 2.83 9.16 3.68
C PRO A 133 3.67 7.96 4.06
N THR A 134 4.99 8.19 4.17
CA THR A 134 5.96 7.16 4.55
C THR A 134 6.14 7.08 6.07
N ASP A 135 5.55 8.03 6.79
CA ASP A 135 5.52 8.20 8.22
C ASP A 135 4.15 8.80 8.60
N ALA A 136 3.63 8.49 9.78
CA ALA A 136 2.51 9.24 10.38
C ALA A 136 2.76 10.76 10.31
N GLY A 137 4.00 11.22 10.45
CA GLY A 137 4.41 12.62 10.30
C GLY A 137 4.05 13.30 8.98
N ASP A 138 4.09 12.58 7.85
CA ASP A 138 3.76 13.13 6.52
C ASP A 138 2.26 13.37 6.32
N VAL A 139 1.43 12.73 7.14
CA VAL A 139 -0.03 12.92 7.18
C VAL A 139 -0.39 14.15 8.04
N TYR A 140 0.42 14.48 9.05
CA TYR A 140 -0.03 15.28 10.19
C TYR A 140 0.76 16.57 10.49
N SER A 141 1.72 17.00 9.67
CA SER A 141 2.38 18.28 9.94
C SER A 141 1.42 19.47 9.71
N ALA A 142 1.50 20.49 10.57
CA ALA A 142 0.92 21.83 10.36
C ALA A 142 1.50 22.55 9.10
N ILE A 143 2.32 21.84 8.32
CA ILE A 143 2.98 22.26 7.07
C ILE A 143 2.28 21.62 5.85
N ARG A 144 1.25 20.76 6.02
CA ARG A 144 0.34 20.44 4.89
C ARG A 144 -0.46 21.70 4.54
N PRO A 145 -0.32 22.26 3.32
CA PRO A 145 -0.87 23.57 2.98
C PRO A 145 -2.41 23.64 2.99
N PHE A 146 -3.13 22.52 3.18
CA PHE A 146 -4.58 22.41 3.03
C PHE A 146 -5.36 21.89 4.27
N GLY A 147 -4.69 21.54 5.39
CA GLY A 147 -5.34 21.19 6.67
C GLY A 147 -5.93 19.77 6.81
N CYS A 148 -6.60 19.50 7.94
CA CYS A 148 -7.28 18.23 8.24
C CYS A 148 -8.75 18.47 8.62
N LEU A 149 -9.67 17.66 8.09
CA LEU A 149 -11.11 17.73 8.44
C LEU A 149 -11.44 17.10 9.80
N ASN A 150 -10.58 16.19 10.25
CA ASN A 150 -10.70 15.56 11.55
C ASN A 150 -10.31 16.55 12.66
N ALA A 151 -11.20 16.75 13.64
CA ALA A 151 -11.01 17.70 14.73
C ALA A 151 -9.93 17.28 15.74
N ASN A 152 -9.62 15.98 15.85
CA ASN A 152 -8.55 15.47 16.69
C ASN A 152 -7.63 14.53 15.89
N PRO A 153 -6.88 15.08 14.90
CA PRO A 153 -6.07 14.27 14.00
C PRO A 153 -4.85 13.65 14.69
N LEU A 154 -4.42 14.21 15.82
CA LEU A 154 -3.30 13.72 16.62
C LEU A 154 -3.71 12.69 17.67
N LEU A 155 -5.00 12.28 17.67
CA LEU A 155 -5.52 11.25 18.56
C LEU A 155 -5.17 11.55 20.02
N ALA A 156 -5.38 12.77 20.52
CA ALA A 156 -5.06 13.14 21.90
C ALA A 156 -6.21 12.79 22.88
N GLY A 157 -5.88 12.66 24.17
CA GLY A 157 -6.85 12.55 25.27
C GLY A 157 -7.48 11.16 25.44
N THR A 158 -8.25 10.92 26.51
CA THR A 158 -8.72 9.56 26.89
C THR A 158 -10.24 9.43 27.00
N GLY A 159 -10.99 10.47 26.62
CA GLY A 159 -12.43 10.61 26.77
C GLY A 159 -13.28 9.97 25.66
N GLY A 160 -12.67 9.18 24.77
CA GLY A 160 -13.37 8.42 23.74
C GLY A 160 -14.27 7.31 24.30
N SER A 161 -15.20 6.84 23.48
CA SER A 161 -16.17 5.81 23.90
C SER A 161 -15.79 4.41 23.41
N LEU A 162 -15.70 3.47 24.35
CA LEU A 162 -15.51 2.04 24.11
C LEU A 162 -16.79 1.28 24.51
N PRO A 163 -17.64 0.86 23.56
CA PRO A 163 -18.85 0.10 23.88
C PRO A 163 -18.52 -1.34 24.29
N ALA A 164 -19.44 -2.00 24.99
CA ALA A 164 -19.26 -3.40 25.42
C ALA A 164 -18.93 -4.35 24.26
N GLY A 165 -19.43 -4.07 23.05
CA GLY A 165 -19.18 -4.89 21.85
C GLY A 165 -17.73 -4.98 21.40
N VAL A 166 -16.83 -4.11 21.89
CA VAL A 166 -15.39 -4.24 21.61
C VAL A 166 -14.64 -5.13 22.62
N ASN A 167 -15.31 -5.68 23.64
CA ASN A 167 -14.70 -6.51 24.68
C ASN A 167 -13.46 -5.89 25.34
N ALA A 168 -13.52 -4.58 25.62
CA ALA A 168 -12.41 -3.85 26.20
C ALA A 168 -12.16 -4.26 27.67
N ALA A 169 -10.91 -4.54 28.01
CA ALA A 169 -10.47 -4.75 29.37
C ALA A 169 -10.64 -3.48 30.20
N ALA A 170 -10.89 -3.63 31.50
CA ALA A 170 -11.00 -2.50 32.43
C ALA A 170 -9.74 -1.62 32.37
N GLY A 171 -9.95 -0.30 32.35
CA GLY A 171 -8.87 0.69 32.21
C GLY A 171 -8.43 0.97 30.77
N SER A 172 -9.06 0.34 29.77
CA SER A 172 -8.86 0.70 28.37
C SER A 172 -9.38 2.12 28.07
N VAL A 173 -8.66 2.85 27.22
CA VAL A 173 -8.95 4.25 26.86
C VAL A 173 -8.95 4.47 25.35
N LEU A 174 -9.64 5.52 24.90
CA LEU A 174 -9.71 5.93 23.49
C LEU A 174 -9.65 7.46 23.38
N ALA A 175 -9.24 7.96 22.22
CA ALA A 175 -9.01 9.38 21.96
C ALA A 175 -10.25 10.23 22.24
N ASP A 176 -10.02 11.45 22.72
CA ASP A 176 -11.08 12.44 22.81
C ASP A 176 -11.74 12.61 21.42
N GLY A 177 -13.06 12.65 21.38
CA GLY A 177 -13.77 12.80 20.11
C GLY A 177 -13.66 11.58 19.19
N TYR A 178 -13.32 10.41 19.71
CA TYR A 178 -13.41 9.13 18.98
C TYR A 178 -14.35 8.13 19.66
N LYS A 179 -14.87 7.21 18.85
CA LYS A 179 -15.69 6.07 19.29
C LYS A 179 -15.26 4.80 18.58
N ALA A 180 -15.44 3.68 19.25
CA ALA A 180 -15.27 2.37 18.66
C ALA A 180 -16.61 1.67 18.42
N LEU A 181 -16.61 0.67 17.54
CA LEU A 181 -17.71 -0.28 17.34
C LEU A 181 -17.09 -1.67 17.19
N GLY A 182 -17.73 -2.71 17.70
CA GLY A 182 -17.25 -4.07 17.53
C GLY A 182 -18.38 -5.09 17.64
N SER A 183 -18.17 -6.24 17.01
CA SER A 183 -19.09 -7.37 17.05
C SER A 183 -18.34 -8.68 16.79
N GLY A 184 -18.91 -9.81 17.23
CA GLY A 184 -18.36 -11.14 16.96
C GLY A 184 -17.06 -11.50 17.72
N LEU A 185 -16.68 -10.73 18.74
CA LEU A 185 -15.39 -10.89 19.45
C LEU A 185 -15.41 -11.92 20.59
N ALA A 186 -16.38 -12.85 20.63
CA ALA A 186 -16.45 -13.85 21.69
C ALA A 186 -15.15 -14.66 21.78
N GLY A 187 -14.55 -14.75 22.97
CA GLY A 187 -13.25 -15.39 23.19
C GLY A 187 -12.02 -14.49 22.94
N ILE A 188 -12.24 -13.25 22.52
CA ILE A 188 -11.22 -12.19 22.43
C ILE A 188 -11.46 -11.13 23.50
N THR A 189 -10.37 -10.77 24.18
CA THR A 189 -10.27 -9.57 25.01
C THR A 189 -9.46 -8.53 24.27
N THR A 190 -9.90 -7.27 24.31
CA THR A 190 -9.15 -6.15 23.73
C THR A 190 -8.59 -5.26 24.83
N ARG A 191 -7.41 -4.69 24.64
CA ARG A 191 -6.87 -3.62 25.49
C ARG A 191 -6.59 -2.41 24.61
N TRP A 192 -7.14 -1.27 25.00
CA TRP A 192 -6.98 -0.02 24.26
C TRP A 192 -6.14 0.95 25.08
N PHE A 193 -5.11 1.51 24.47
CA PHE A 193 -4.21 2.41 25.15
C PHE A 193 -3.57 3.40 24.18
N GLU A 194 -2.94 4.41 24.76
CA GLU A 194 -2.13 5.41 24.08
C GLU A 194 -0.67 5.12 24.30
N GLU A 195 0.12 5.41 23.28
CA GLU A 195 1.56 5.55 23.43
C GLU A 195 2.06 6.74 22.60
N PRO A 196 3.14 7.40 23.05
CA PRO A 196 3.73 8.49 22.30
C PRO A 196 4.15 8.04 20.89
N ALA A 197 3.76 8.80 19.89
CA ALA A 197 4.25 8.63 18.52
C ALA A 197 5.27 9.73 18.19
N ALA A 198 5.91 9.63 17.02
CA ALA A 198 6.77 10.69 16.51
C ALA A 198 6.02 12.05 16.44
N TYR A 199 4.70 12.00 16.22
CA TYR A 199 3.80 13.15 16.23
C TYR A 199 2.49 12.78 16.91
N GLY A 200 2.12 13.51 17.97
CA GLY A 200 0.91 13.22 18.75
C GLY A 200 0.98 11.86 19.45
N GLU A 201 -0.14 11.14 19.46
CA GLU A 201 -0.27 9.83 20.10
C GLU A 201 -0.66 8.75 19.08
N ALA A 202 -0.18 7.52 19.30
CA ALA A 202 -0.67 6.34 18.61
C ALA A 202 -1.82 5.71 19.38
N ARG A 203 -2.79 5.14 18.65
CA ARG A 203 -3.91 4.39 19.22
C ARG A 203 -3.70 2.91 19.05
N CYS A 204 -3.42 2.26 20.17
CA CYS A 204 -3.02 0.87 20.18
C CYS A 204 -4.17 0.00 20.64
N ILE A 205 -4.45 -1.03 19.83
CA ILE A 205 -5.47 -2.04 20.12
C ILE A 205 -4.76 -3.37 20.22
N GLU A 206 -4.70 -3.91 21.42
CA GLU A 206 -4.12 -5.22 21.66
C GLU A 206 -5.22 -6.28 21.72
N LEU A 207 -5.12 -7.28 20.85
CA LEU A 207 -6.07 -8.40 20.78
C LEU A 207 -5.47 -9.64 21.46
N ARG A 208 -6.16 -10.21 22.43
CA ARG A 208 -5.75 -11.44 23.13
C ARG A 208 -6.84 -12.48 23.11
N GLY A 209 -6.44 -13.75 23.02
CA GLY A 209 -7.34 -14.90 23.09
C GLY A 209 -7.56 -15.59 21.75
N LYS A 210 -8.67 -16.33 21.65
CA LYS A 210 -9.05 -17.08 20.45
C LYS A 210 -10.52 -16.82 20.17
N MET A 211 -10.84 -16.28 18.99
CA MET A 211 -12.22 -16.11 18.58
C MET A 211 -12.96 -17.45 18.56
N ALA A 212 -14.19 -17.43 19.09
CA ALA A 212 -15.08 -18.58 19.07
C ALA A 212 -15.61 -18.88 17.65
N ALA A 213 -15.74 -17.86 16.80
CA ALA A 213 -16.19 -17.97 15.41
C ALA A 213 -15.47 -16.93 14.52
N ALA A 214 -15.38 -17.19 13.22
CA ALA A 214 -14.85 -16.23 12.24
C ALA A 214 -15.78 -15.03 12.04
N GLY A 215 -15.24 -13.91 11.54
CA GLY A 215 -16.02 -12.74 11.14
C GLY A 215 -16.20 -11.63 12.19
N GLY A 216 -15.49 -11.71 13.33
CA GLY A 216 -15.43 -10.60 14.28
C GLY A 216 -14.74 -9.36 13.70
N TYR A 217 -15.20 -8.17 14.09
CA TYR A 217 -14.66 -6.89 13.59
C TYR A 217 -14.61 -5.83 14.69
N ILE A 218 -13.73 -4.85 14.47
CA ILE A 218 -13.59 -3.64 15.28
C ILE A 218 -13.45 -2.45 14.31
N TYR A 219 -14.16 -1.36 14.59
CA TYR A 219 -14.00 -0.07 13.93
C TYR A 219 -13.62 0.99 14.97
N MET A 220 -12.77 1.93 14.56
CA MET A 220 -12.46 3.16 15.29
C MET A 220 -12.73 4.35 14.37
N GLN A 221 -13.49 5.33 14.83
CA GLN A 221 -13.84 6.50 14.02
C GLN A 221 -14.00 7.76 14.87
N PRO A 222 -13.83 8.96 14.29
CA PRO A 222 -14.23 10.20 14.93
C PRO A 222 -15.71 10.19 15.36
N THR A 223 -16.01 10.82 16.49
CA THR A 223 -17.37 10.91 17.05
C THR A 223 -18.23 11.89 16.27
N ALA A 224 -17.63 12.99 15.81
CA ALA A 224 -18.27 13.97 14.94
C ALA A 224 -18.04 13.58 13.48
N ASN A 225 -19.14 13.40 12.74
CA ASN A 225 -19.08 13.31 11.29
C ASN A 225 -18.66 14.68 10.73
N VAL A 226 -17.81 14.70 9.70
CA VAL A 226 -17.55 15.93 8.95
C VAL A 226 -18.87 16.34 8.29
N ILE A 227 -19.45 17.46 8.75
CA ILE A 227 -20.69 18.01 8.22
C ILE A 227 -20.39 19.18 7.28
N GLN A 228 -21.36 19.55 6.44
CA GLN A 228 -21.22 20.54 5.34
C GLN A 228 -20.57 21.89 5.74
N THR A 229 -20.57 22.28 7.02
CA THR A 229 -19.90 23.51 7.44
C THR A 229 -18.38 23.51 7.24
N ASN A 230 -17.77 22.34 7.04
CA ASN A 230 -16.32 22.20 6.86
C ASN A 230 -15.91 22.02 5.39
N LEU A 231 -16.86 22.00 4.44
CA LEU A 231 -16.64 21.59 3.05
C LEU A 231 -17.36 22.52 2.08
N ALA A 232 -16.67 22.96 1.03
CA ALA A 232 -17.22 23.72 -0.08
C ALA A 232 -17.32 22.85 -1.35
N ALA A 233 -18.24 23.22 -2.24
CA ALA A 233 -18.31 22.60 -3.57
C ALA A 233 -16.99 22.81 -4.31
N GLY A 234 -16.45 21.72 -4.87
CA GLY A 234 -15.13 21.67 -5.50
C GLY A 234 -14.00 21.21 -4.58
N ASP A 235 -14.22 21.13 -3.26
CA ASP A 235 -13.22 20.58 -2.34
C ASP A 235 -12.94 19.10 -2.68
N VAL A 236 -11.68 18.70 -2.56
CA VAL A 236 -11.25 17.33 -2.80
C VAL A 236 -10.84 16.72 -1.47
N ILE A 237 -11.49 15.62 -1.10
CA ILE A 237 -11.28 14.96 0.19
C ILE A 237 -10.87 13.50 0.00
N GLU A 238 -10.11 12.99 0.96
CA GLU A 238 -9.71 11.58 1.07
C GLU A 238 -9.56 11.21 2.54
N MET A 239 -9.63 9.91 2.84
CA MET A 239 -9.22 9.36 4.11
C MET A 239 -7.88 8.66 3.97
N VAL A 240 -6.99 8.95 4.92
CA VAL A 240 -5.69 8.31 5.06
C VAL A 240 -5.60 7.66 6.43
N SER A 241 -5.05 6.46 6.49
CA SER A 241 -4.75 5.75 7.73
C SER A 241 -3.37 5.13 7.65
N ALA A 242 -2.50 5.42 8.61
CA ALA A 242 -1.31 4.61 8.86
C ALA A 242 -1.67 3.46 9.80
N VAL A 243 -1.14 2.27 9.56
CA VAL A 243 -1.38 1.09 10.39
C VAL A 243 -0.09 0.31 10.60
N GLU A 244 0.05 -0.21 11.81
CA GLU A 244 1.04 -1.22 12.14
C GLU A 244 0.35 -2.38 12.85
N ILE A 245 0.69 -3.60 12.43
CA ILE A 245 0.33 -4.84 13.09
C ILE A 245 1.61 -5.39 13.68
N MET A 246 1.61 -5.55 15.00
CA MET A 246 2.66 -6.26 15.72
C MET A 246 2.05 -7.44 16.46
N GLY A 247 2.26 -8.65 15.93
CA GLY A 247 1.65 -9.86 16.46
C GLY A 247 2.58 -11.06 16.36
N SER A 248 2.33 -12.03 17.24
CA SER A 248 2.93 -13.36 17.18
C SER A 248 2.07 -14.36 16.39
N SER A 249 0.90 -13.93 15.90
CA SER A 249 -0.06 -14.76 15.19
C SER A 249 -0.69 -14.03 14.00
N ARG A 250 -1.10 -14.80 12.98
CA ARG A 250 -1.77 -14.29 11.77
C ARG A 250 -3.29 -14.30 11.95
N GLY A 251 -3.79 -13.57 12.95
CA GLY A 251 -5.20 -13.57 13.36
C GLY A 251 -6.09 -12.53 12.68
N ILE A 252 -5.50 -11.57 11.97
CA ILE A 252 -6.22 -10.48 11.30
C ILE A 252 -6.40 -10.84 9.82
N LEU A 253 -7.62 -10.74 9.32
CA LEU A 253 -7.94 -11.05 7.92
C LEU A 253 -7.65 -9.87 6.99
N ALA A 254 -8.04 -8.67 7.39
CA ALA A 254 -7.85 -7.46 6.61
C ALA A 254 -7.82 -6.22 7.53
N TRP A 255 -7.26 -5.15 7.00
CA TRP A 255 -7.38 -3.79 7.52
C TRP A 255 -7.93 -2.88 6.44
N GLU A 256 -8.77 -1.92 6.82
CA GLU A 256 -9.52 -1.06 5.90
C GLU A 256 -9.56 0.39 6.43
N ALA A 257 -9.37 1.33 5.51
CA ALA A 257 -9.76 2.72 5.68
C ALA A 257 -11.00 2.98 4.83
N GLU A 258 -12.06 3.50 5.44
CA GLU A 258 -13.35 3.77 4.78
C GLU A 258 -13.78 5.22 4.98
N LEU A 259 -13.86 5.97 3.87
CA LEU A 259 -14.52 7.26 3.80
C LEU A 259 -15.98 7.06 3.36
N THR A 260 -16.91 7.41 4.23
CA THR A 260 -18.35 7.37 3.95
C THR A 260 -18.90 8.77 3.72
N ILE A 261 -19.50 9.01 2.55
CA ILE A 261 -20.18 10.26 2.22
C ILE A 261 -21.67 9.97 2.06
N THR A 262 -22.51 10.61 2.88
CA THR A 262 -23.97 10.56 2.71
C THR A 262 -24.47 11.89 2.18
N LYS A 263 -25.10 11.88 1.01
CA LYS A 263 -25.65 13.08 0.36
C LYS A 263 -26.97 12.80 -0.35
N THR A 264 -27.73 13.85 -0.64
CA THR A 264 -28.98 13.72 -1.38
C THR A 264 -28.69 13.68 -2.88
N VAL A 265 -29.16 12.64 -3.57
CA VAL A 265 -29.09 12.50 -5.02
C VAL A 265 -30.52 12.41 -5.55
N SER A 266 -30.91 13.37 -6.40
CA SER A 266 -32.27 13.44 -6.97
C SER A 266 -33.39 13.39 -5.93
N GLY A 267 -33.17 14.01 -4.76
CA GLY A 267 -34.14 14.04 -3.65
C GLY A 267 -34.09 12.85 -2.69
N ALA A 268 -33.22 11.85 -2.91
CA ALA A 268 -33.06 10.70 -2.02
C ALA A 268 -31.70 10.69 -1.30
N SER A 269 -31.69 10.40 0.00
CA SER A 269 -30.45 10.20 0.76
C SER A 269 -29.70 8.97 0.22
N SER A 270 -28.46 9.18 -0.22
CA SER A 270 -27.60 8.18 -0.85
C SER A 270 -26.25 8.15 -0.14
N THR A 271 -25.73 6.96 0.14
CA THR A 271 -24.45 6.77 0.80
C THR A 271 -23.42 6.19 -0.17
N PHE A 272 -22.25 6.81 -0.22
CA PHE A 272 -21.11 6.44 -1.05
C PHE A 272 -19.97 6.00 -0.13
N TYR A 273 -19.36 4.87 -0.47
CA TYR A 273 -18.24 4.29 0.28
C TYR A 273 -16.99 4.33 -0.58
N TYR A 274 -15.97 5.05 -0.12
CA TYR A 274 -14.63 5.02 -0.70
C TYR A 274 -13.75 4.24 0.26
N ARG A 275 -13.24 3.10 -0.19
CA ARG A 275 -12.52 2.16 0.64
C ARG A 275 -11.13 1.95 0.10
N SER A 276 -10.17 1.93 1.00
CA SER A 276 -8.83 1.43 0.77
C SER A 276 -8.64 0.25 1.69
N MET A 277 -8.32 -0.90 1.13
CA MET A 277 -8.14 -2.13 1.89
C MET A 277 -6.93 -2.85 1.34
N ASP A 278 -6.12 -3.41 2.23
CA ASP A 278 -5.11 -4.37 1.80
C ASP A 278 -5.82 -5.70 1.50
N LYS A 279 -6.00 -5.99 0.21
CA LYS A 279 -6.89 -7.06 -0.25
C LYS A 279 -6.20 -8.43 -0.11
N TYR A 280 -6.41 -9.08 1.03
CA TYR A 280 -6.50 -10.54 1.09
C TYR A 280 -7.98 -10.93 1.15
N GLN A 281 -8.56 -11.23 -0.02
CA GLN A 281 -9.84 -11.92 -0.08
C GLN A 281 -9.67 -13.27 0.66
N GLU A 282 -10.64 -13.64 1.51
CA GLU A 282 -10.65 -14.90 2.24
C GLU A 282 -10.20 -16.07 1.33
N PRO A 283 -9.36 -17.00 1.83
CA PRO A 283 -9.17 -17.34 3.25
C PRO A 283 -7.84 -16.84 3.88
N PHE A 284 -7.13 -15.90 3.27
CA PHE A 284 -5.78 -15.56 3.70
C PHE A 284 -5.76 -14.52 4.82
N THR A 285 -4.92 -14.76 5.83
CA THR A 285 -4.69 -13.84 6.94
C THR A 285 -3.51 -12.94 6.65
N MET A 286 -3.53 -11.71 7.16
CA MET A 286 -2.40 -10.79 7.08
C MET A 286 -1.15 -11.39 7.77
N PRO A 287 0.06 -10.95 7.39
CA PRO A 287 1.27 -11.28 8.12
C PRO A 287 1.16 -10.91 9.60
N ALA A 288 1.87 -11.63 10.46
CA ALA A 288 1.89 -11.36 11.89
C ALA A 288 2.59 -10.03 12.22
N SER A 289 3.42 -9.52 11.32
CA SER A 289 3.99 -8.18 11.36
C SER A 289 3.81 -7.49 10.02
N PHE A 290 3.22 -6.30 10.04
CA PHE A 290 2.95 -5.48 8.85
C PHE A 290 2.96 -4.00 9.25
N ALA A 291 3.46 -3.14 8.39
CA ALA A 291 3.29 -1.70 8.51
C ALA A 291 2.98 -1.12 7.13
N GLY A 292 2.12 -0.11 7.09
CA GLY A 292 1.75 0.54 5.83
C GLY A 292 0.76 1.67 5.99
N ALA A 293 0.38 2.26 4.86
CA ALA A 293 -0.62 3.30 4.79
C ALA A 293 -1.75 2.88 3.83
N LEU A 294 -2.97 3.26 4.16
CA LEU A 294 -4.15 3.12 3.33
C LEU A 294 -4.68 4.51 2.98
N GLU A 295 -4.93 4.74 1.69
CA GLU A 295 -5.49 5.99 1.16
C GLU A 295 -6.71 5.64 0.31
N THR A 296 -7.86 6.22 0.64
CA THR A 296 -9.08 6.05 -0.16
C THR A 296 -8.97 6.82 -1.47
N GLN A 297 -9.76 6.45 -2.47
CA GLN A 297 -9.93 7.30 -3.65
C GLN A 297 -10.40 8.71 -3.23
N ARG A 298 -9.81 9.74 -3.86
CA ARG A 298 -10.24 11.13 -3.72
C ARG A 298 -11.67 11.32 -4.20
N SER A 299 -12.44 12.08 -3.44
CA SER A 299 -13.80 12.49 -3.80
C SER A 299 -13.90 14.01 -3.87
N THR A 300 -14.49 14.50 -4.95
CA THR A 300 -14.83 15.92 -5.08
C THR A 300 -16.21 16.17 -4.48
N ILE A 301 -16.31 17.15 -3.60
CA ILE A 301 -17.56 17.63 -3.02
C ILE A 301 -18.34 18.41 -4.07
N ASP A 302 -19.62 18.08 -4.24
CA ASP A 302 -20.56 18.77 -5.13
C ASP A 302 -21.32 19.91 -4.45
#